data_AF-A0A2E5E9S9-F1
#
_entry.id   AF-A0A2E5E9S9-F1
#
_cell.length_a   1.000
_cell.length_b   1.000
_cell.length_c   1.000
_cell.angle_alpha   90.00
_cell.angle_beta   90.00
_cell.angle_gamma   90.00
#
_symmetry.space_group_name_H-M   'P 1'
#
loop_
_entity.id
_entity.type
_entity.pdbx_description
1 polymer ?
#
loop_
_entity_poly.entity_id
_entity_poly.type
_entity_poly.pdbx_seq_one_letter_code
_entity_poly.pdbx_strand_id
1 'polypeptide(L)'
;MKIDDTLIAENRSRNDGGGLLATDARTGTIKLKNCQIVDNISGWRGGGVSQRWCSESFQFIFRDCEFLNNIAGAGGGGLHVESFGPPIAPRIDDSLFCGNMPEPIVGDWEGENVLAVDICSAGACCLGSDCVQMSFAGCEEAGGEWAGIDVDCDKITCTGPIEGSCCLGTYCVVITPEECALHEGMFMGSGTLCIDSTTYCPKYSQADFDRNNKVDIHDLMKFFDHWGY
;
A
#
# COMPACT_ATOMS: atom_id res chain seq x y z
N MET A 1 8.25 -14.93 17.34
CA MET A 1 9.09 -13.80 16.90
C MET A 1 8.26 -12.90 16.01
N LYS A 2 8.43 -11.58 16.13
CA LYS A 2 7.76 -10.58 15.29
C LYS A 2 8.83 -9.67 14.70
N ILE A 3 8.74 -9.39 13.41
CA ILE A 3 9.62 -8.49 12.66
C ILE A 3 8.68 -7.57 11.90
N ASP A 4 8.72 -6.28 12.16
CA ASP A 4 7.87 -5.31 11.48
C ASP A 4 8.74 -4.18 10.90
N ASP A 5 8.28 -3.53 9.83
CA ASP A 5 8.85 -2.29 9.30
C ASP A 5 10.37 -2.39 9.05
N THR A 6 10.81 -3.53 8.50
CA THR A 6 12.22 -3.91 8.43
C THR A 6 12.67 -4.19 7.00
N LEU A 7 13.84 -3.67 6.64
CA LEU A 7 14.57 -4.02 5.42
C LEU A 7 15.60 -5.12 5.73
N ILE A 8 15.49 -6.25 5.03
CA ILE A 8 16.45 -7.36 5.05
C ILE A 8 17.07 -7.43 3.65
N ALA A 9 18.26 -6.85 3.49
CA ALA A 9 18.85 -6.70 2.16
C ALA A 9 20.32 -7.09 2.06
N GLU A 10 20.73 -7.49 0.85
CA GLU A 10 22.12 -7.75 0.46
C GLU A 10 22.83 -8.84 1.29
N ASN A 11 22.06 -9.75 1.89
CA ASN A 11 22.63 -10.84 2.67
C ASN A 11 23.01 -12.01 1.77
N ARG A 12 24.04 -12.76 2.15
CA ARG A 12 24.50 -13.93 1.40
C ARG A 12 24.68 -15.15 2.30
N SER A 13 23.94 -16.21 2.01
CA SER A 13 24.09 -17.54 2.60
C SER A 13 24.78 -18.49 1.62
N ARG A 14 25.66 -19.37 2.12
CA ARG A 14 26.21 -20.48 1.31
C ARG A 14 25.21 -21.61 1.13
N ASN A 15 24.29 -21.76 2.07
CA ASN A 15 23.28 -22.79 2.07
C ASN A 15 21.95 -22.13 1.70
N ASP A 16 20.97 -22.18 2.59
CA ASP A 16 19.59 -21.73 2.35
C ASP A 16 19.29 -20.45 3.11
N GLY A 17 18.24 -19.74 2.69
CA GLY A 17 17.76 -18.52 3.34
C GLY A 17 18.79 -17.40 3.27
N GLY A 18 18.93 -16.77 2.10
CA GLY A 18 19.90 -15.67 1.94
C GLY A 18 19.62 -14.52 2.89
N GLY A 19 18.35 -14.13 3.06
CA GLY A 19 17.89 -13.15 4.04
C GLY A 19 17.46 -13.79 5.37
N LEU A 20 16.55 -14.76 5.33
CA LEU A 20 16.07 -15.47 6.53
C LEU A 20 16.00 -16.99 6.31
N LEU A 21 16.34 -17.74 7.36
CA LEU A 21 16.17 -19.19 7.42
C LEU A 21 15.37 -19.57 8.66
N ALA A 22 14.20 -20.17 8.44
CA ALA A 22 13.45 -20.89 9.46
C ALA A 22 13.69 -22.40 9.25
N THR A 23 14.42 -23.03 10.17
CA THR A 23 14.72 -24.47 10.09
C THR A 23 14.46 -25.19 11.42
N ASP A 24 14.05 -26.45 11.34
CA ASP A 24 13.91 -27.37 12.48
C ASP A 24 12.96 -26.87 13.59
N ALA A 25 12.06 -25.94 13.24
CA ALA A 25 11.10 -25.36 14.17
C ALA A 25 9.85 -26.21 14.29
N ARG A 26 9.56 -26.70 15.49
CA ARG A 26 8.38 -27.54 15.76
C ARG A 26 7.15 -26.74 16.18
N THR A 27 7.34 -25.69 16.96
CA THR A 27 6.21 -24.89 17.46
C THR A 27 6.58 -23.42 17.46
N GLY A 28 5.56 -22.58 17.62
CA GLY A 28 5.71 -21.15 17.68
C GLY A 28 5.45 -20.48 16.33
N THR A 29 5.66 -19.17 16.31
CA THR A 29 5.27 -18.34 15.18
C THR A 29 6.34 -17.31 14.88
N ILE A 30 6.68 -17.17 13.60
CA ILE A 30 7.43 -16.03 13.06
C ILE A 30 6.46 -15.21 12.22
N LYS A 31 6.33 -13.92 12.52
CA LYS A 31 5.47 -12.99 11.76
C LYS A 31 6.33 -11.86 11.21
N LEU A 32 6.20 -11.60 9.91
CA LEU A 32 6.70 -10.42 9.23
C LEU A 32 5.53 -9.55 8.81
N LYS A 33 5.61 -8.25 9.09
CA LYS A 33 4.65 -7.26 8.60
C LYS A 33 5.39 -6.07 8.01
N ASN A 34 4.95 -5.55 6.87
CA ASN A 34 5.53 -4.35 6.27
C ASN A 34 7.06 -4.45 6.13
N CYS A 35 7.53 -5.58 5.61
CA CYS A 35 8.96 -5.87 5.50
C CYS A 35 9.38 -5.99 4.05
N GLN A 36 10.60 -5.54 3.75
CA GLN A 36 11.22 -5.69 2.44
C GLN A 36 12.39 -6.67 2.54
N ILE A 37 12.39 -7.70 1.71
CA ILE A 37 13.43 -8.73 1.59
C ILE A 37 14.02 -8.60 0.20
N VAL A 38 15.19 -7.95 0.10
CA VAL A 38 15.70 -7.41 -1.18
C VAL A 38 17.12 -7.88 -1.49
N ASP A 39 17.38 -8.30 -2.72
CA ASP A 39 18.75 -8.60 -3.21
C ASP A 39 19.53 -9.60 -2.33
N ASN A 40 18.84 -10.51 -1.64
CA ASN A 40 19.48 -11.54 -0.85
C ASN A 40 19.82 -12.76 -1.72
N ILE A 41 20.94 -13.41 -1.39
CA ILE A 41 21.50 -14.49 -2.20
C ILE A 41 21.70 -15.75 -1.36
N SER A 42 21.12 -16.85 -1.82
CA SER A 42 21.29 -18.19 -1.28
C SER A 42 22.07 -19.06 -2.24
N GLY A 43 23.02 -19.85 -1.73
CA GLY A 43 23.74 -20.83 -2.53
C GLY A 43 22.88 -22.02 -2.95
N TRP A 44 21.78 -22.28 -2.24
CA TRP A 44 20.86 -23.38 -2.49
C TRP A 44 19.43 -22.88 -2.65
N ARG A 45 18.61 -22.85 -1.60
CA ARG A 45 17.19 -22.51 -1.72
C ARG A 45 16.82 -21.27 -0.91
N GLY A 46 15.74 -20.59 -1.29
CA GLY A 46 15.25 -19.44 -0.53
C GLY A 46 16.24 -18.29 -0.58
N GLY A 47 16.37 -17.62 -1.72
CA GLY A 47 17.24 -16.45 -1.87
C GLY A 47 16.88 -15.38 -0.83
N GLY A 48 15.60 -15.06 -0.73
CA GLY A 48 15.05 -14.20 0.31
C GLY A 48 14.89 -15.01 1.60
N VAL A 49 13.97 -15.97 1.57
CA VAL A 49 13.58 -16.74 2.75
C VAL A 49 13.51 -18.22 2.45
N SER A 50 13.97 -19.04 3.39
CA SER A 50 13.77 -20.48 3.35
C SER A 50 13.09 -20.96 4.62
N GLN A 51 12.02 -21.75 4.46
CA GLN A 51 11.41 -22.54 5.51
C GLN A 51 11.70 -24.02 5.25
N ARG A 52 12.42 -24.67 6.16
CA ARG A 52 12.74 -26.09 6.04
C ARG A 52 12.54 -26.88 7.32
N TRP A 53 12.11 -28.13 7.17
CA TRP A 53 12.07 -29.09 8.29
C TRP A 53 11.28 -28.57 9.51
N CYS A 54 10.37 -27.64 9.28
CA CYS A 54 9.41 -27.20 10.29
C CYS A 54 8.31 -28.25 10.43
N SER A 55 7.81 -28.45 11.65
CA SER A 55 6.85 -29.51 11.99
C SER A 55 5.78 -29.04 12.98
N GLU A 56 4.91 -29.95 13.40
CA GLU A 56 3.86 -29.77 14.44
C GLU A 56 2.97 -28.52 14.24
N SER A 57 3.16 -27.46 15.02
CA SER A 57 2.30 -26.25 15.03
C SER A 57 3.06 -24.97 14.70
N PHE A 58 4.22 -25.10 14.06
CA PHE A 58 4.96 -23.93 13.60
C PHE A 58 4.15 -23.13 12.57
N GLN A 59 4.28 -21.81 12.61
CA GLN A 59 3.62 -20.88 11.68
C GLN A 59 4.61 -19.81 11.22
N PHE A 60 4.66 -19.59 9.91
CA PHE A 60 5.42 -18.49 9.33
C PHE A 60 4.46 -17.63 8.53
N ILE A 61 4.32 -16.36 8.94
CA ILE A 61 3.29 -15.48 8.42
C ILE A 61 3.97 -14.23 7.86
N PHE A 62 3.61 -13.86 6.63
CA PHE A 62 4.04 -12.65 5.95
C PHE A 62 2.80 -11.84 5.58
N ARG A 63 2.84 -10.54 5.86
CA ARG A 63 1.78 -9.60 5.49
C ARG A 63 2.36 -8.27 5.05
N ASP A 64 1.81 -7.66 4.01
CA ASP A 64 2.30 -6.37 3.50
C ASP A 64 3.81 -6.45 3.18
N CYS A 65 4.30 -7.57 2.66
CA CYS A 65 5.74 -7.80 2.48
C CYS A 65 6.15 -7.79 1.01
N GLU A 66 7.38 -7.35 0.76
CA GLU A 66 7.99 -7.36 -0.56
C GLU A 66 9.22 -8.24 -0.59
N PHE A 67 9.28 -9.16 -1.55
CA PHE A 67 10.43 -10.00 -1.82
C PHE A 67 10.93 -9.63 -3.20
N LEU A 68 12.04 -8.90 -3.27
CA LEU A 68 12.53 -8.31 -4.51
C LEU A 68 13.92 -8.85 -4.86
N ASN A 69 14.08 -9.29 -6.11
CA ASN A 69 15.39 -9.58 -6.71
C ASN A 69 16.27 -10.56 -5.93
N ASN A 70 15.66 -11.44 -5.13
CA ASN A 70 16.42 -12.41 -4.36
C ASN A 70 16.78 -13.61 -5.25
N ILE A 71 17.98 -14.15 -5.04
CA ILE A 71 18.57 -15.17 -5.91
C ILE A 71 18.88 -16.43 -5.10
N ALA A 72 18.40 -17.57 -5.56
CA ALA A 72 18.74 -18.89 -5.03
C ALA A 72 19.50 -19.71 -6.08
N GLY A 73 20.42 -20.57 -5.65
CA GLY A 73 21.16 -21.46 -6.55
C GLY A 73 20.35 -22.63 -7.12
N ALA A 74 19.26 -23.03 -6.46
CA ALA A 74 18.50 -24.23 -6.78
C ALA A 74 16.97 -23.99 -6.88
N GLY A 75 16.36 -23.16 -6.04
CA GLY A 75 14.91 -22.95 -6.07
C GLY A 75 14.40 -21.96 -5.04
N GLY A 76 13.27 -21.32 -5.34
CA GLY A 76 12.63 -20.31 -4.47
C GLY A 76 13.54 -19.11 -4.26
N GLY A 77 13.73 -18.31 -5.31
CA GLY A 77 14.47 -17.05 -5.25
C GLY A 77 13.93 -16.16 -4.13
N GLY A 78 12.61 -15.96 -4.05
CA GLY A 78 11.98 -15.17 -2.99
C GLY A 78 11.75 -16.02 -1.75
N LEU A 79 10.95 -17.08 -1.89
CA LEU A 79 10.64 -18.02 -0.81
C LEU A 79 10.77 -19.47 -1.27
N HIS A 80 11.43 -20.29 -0.44
CA HIS A 80 11.41 -21.74 -0.58
C HIS A 80 10.83 -22.42 0.65
N VAL A 81 9.88 -23.32 0.44
CA VAL A 81 9.20 -24.07 1.49
C VAL A 81 9.40 -25.57 1.28
N GLU A 82 9.96 -26.23 2.30
CA GLU A 82 10.11 -27.69 2.36
C GLU A 82 9.80 -28.16 3.79
N SER A 83 8.54 -28.53 4.06
CA SER A 83 8.11 -29.01 5.39
C SER A 83 7.71 -30.48 5.32
N PHE A 84 7.96 -31.24 6.41
CA PHE A 84 7.56 -32.64 6.54
C PHE A 84 6.34 -32.75 7.47
N GLY A 85 5.15 -33.00 6.92
CA GLY A 85 3.91 -33.21 7.71
C GLY A 85 2.66 -32.55 7.11
N PRO A 86 1.47 -32.66 7.76
CA PRO A 86 0.27 -31.91 7.37
C PRO A 86 0.56 -30.40 7.32
N PRO A 87 -0.18 -29.59 6.53
CA PRO A 87 0.35 -28.40 5.87
C PRO A 87 0.92 -27.39 6.87
N ILE A 88 2.25 -27.30 6.89
CA ILE A 88 2.98 -26.19 7.50
C ILE A 88 3.40 -25.31 6.34
N ALA A 89 2.37 -24.81 5.66
CA ALA A 89 2.46 -23.80 4.64
C ALA A 89 2.61 -22.45 5.35
N PRO A 90 3.56 -21.59 4.95
CA PRO A 90 3.53 -20.20 5.37
C PRO A 90 2.24 -19.54 4.90
N ARG A 91 1.68 -18.65 5.73
CA ARG A 91 0.59 -17.76 5.32
C ARG A 91 1.16 -16.48 4.74
N ILE A 92 0.77 -16.12 3.53
CA ILE A 92 1.25 -14.95 2.80
C ILE A 92 0.04 -14.13 2.37
N ASP A 93 -0.11 -12.94 2.94
CA ASP A 93 -1.21 -12.03 2.58
C ASP A 93 -0.66 -10.72 2.03
N ASP A 94 -1.34 -10.12 1.07
CA ASP A 94 -1.11 -8.73 0.63
C ASP A 94 0.38 -8.46 0.34
N SER A 95 1.04 -9.36 -0.39
CA SER A 95 2.50 -9.37 -0.51
C SER A 95 2.96 -9.55 -1.96
N LEU A 96 4.13 -8.99 -2.26
CA LEU A 96 4.75 -9.00 -3.58
C LEU A 96 5.99 -9.89 -3.60
N PHE A 97 6.07 -10.74 -4.62
CA PHE A 97 7.25 -11.51 -4.97
C PHE A 97 7.64 -11.16 -6.40
N CYS A 98 8.80 -10.56 -6.58
CA CYS A 98 9.12 -9.90 -7.82
C CYS A 98 10.62 -9.97 -8.13
N GLY A 99 11.00 -10.28 -9.38
CA GLY A 99 12.40 -10.29 -9.78
C GLY A 99 13.24 -11.44 -9.18
N ASN A 100 12.58 -12.37 -8.49
CA ASN A 100 13.24 -13.40 -7.71
C ASN A 100 13.62 -14.61 -8.58
N MET A 101 14.88 -15.02 -8.54
CA MET A 101 15.41 -16.10 -9.38
C MET A 101 15.82 -17.34 -8.56
N PRO A 102 15.58 -18.58 -9.04
CA PRO A 102 15.01 -18.90 -10.35
C PRO A 102 13.48 -18.74 -10.42
N GLU A 103 12.78 -18.96 -9.32
CA GLU A 103 11.31 -18.88 -9.22
C GLU A 103 10.94 -18.05 -7.99
N PRO A 104 9.92 -17.19 -8.01
CA PRO A 104 9.63 -16.33 -6.87
C PRO A 104 9.24 -17.09 -5.60
N ILE A 105 8.43 -18.14 -5.73
CA ILE A 105 8.00 -18.99 -4.62
C ILE A 105 8.08 -20.46 -5.05
N VAL A 106 8.65 -21.31 -4.20
CA VAL A 106 8.69 -22.77 -4.38
C VAL A 106 8.15 -23.45 -3.13
N GLY A 107 7.27 -24.43 -3.33
CA GLY A 107 6.63 -25.21 -2.26
C GLY A 107 5.22 -24.71 -1.93
N ASP A 108 4.56 -25.41 -1.01
CA ASP A 108 3.19 -25.09 -0.60
C ASP A 108 3.15 -23.82 0.27
N TRP A 109 2.19 -22.95 0.00
CA TRP A 109 1.88 -21.76 0.79
C TRP A 109 0.36 -21.49 0.77
N GLU A 110 -0.13 -20.73 1.73
CA GLU A 110 -1.55 -20.34 1.83
C GLU A 110 -1.67 -18.82 1.92
N GLY A 111 -2.82 -18.24 1.54
CA GLY A 111 -3.11 -16.83 1.74
C GLY A 111 -3.86 -16.18 0.58
N GLU A 112 -3.87 -14.84 0.57
CA GLU A 112 -4.66 -14.03 -0.36
C GLU A 112 -3.88 -12.81 -0.84
N ASN A 113 -4.24 -12.25 -2.01
CA ASN A 113 -3.62 -11.05 -2.57
C ASN A 113 -2.08 -11.13 -2.70
N VAL A 114 -1.58 -12.26 -3.20
CA VAL A 114 -0.14 -12.44 -3.45
C VAL A 114 0.14 -12.28 -4.94
N LEU A 115 1.00 -11.32 -5.28
CA LEU A 115 1.49 -11.14 -6.64
C LEU A 115 2.89 -11.73 -6.77
N ALA A 116 3.05 -12.82 -7.53
CA ALA A 116 4.34 -13.45 -7.79
C ALA A 116 4.70 -13.36 -9.28
N VAL A 117 5.78 -12.64 -9.60
CA VAL A 117 6.22 -12.33 -10.96
C VAL A 117 7.74 -12.42 -11.09
N ASP A 118 8.22 -12.81 -12.27
CA ASP A 118 9.65 -13.06 -12.51
C ASP A 118 10.47 -11.77 -12.68
N ILE A 119 9.85 -10.66 -13.06
CA ILE A 119 10.51 -9.37 -13.33
C ILE A 119 9.77 -8.26 -12.61
N CYS A 120 10.53 -7.33 -12.03
CA CYS A 120 10.00 -6.10 -11.45
C CYS A 120 9.87 -5.01 -12.49
N SER A 121 8.74 -5.02 -13.18
CA SER A 121 8.28 -3.88 -13.95
C SER A 121 7.41 -2.97 -13.09
N ALA A 122 7.45 -1.68 -13.43
CA ALA A 122 6.42 -0.77 -12.97
C ALA A 122 5.05 -1.19 -13.54
N GLY A 123 4.02 -0.78 -12.85
CA GLY A 123 2.64 -0.88 -13.28
C GLY A 123 1.88 0.35 -12.83
N ALA A 124 0.67 0.49 -13.37
CA ALA A 124 -0.19 1.61 -13.06
C ALA A 124 -0.75 1.48 -11.64
N CYS A 125 -0.52 2.51 -10.83
CA CYS A 125 -1.17 2.70 -9.55
C CYS A 125 -2.18 3.84 -9.67
N CYS A 126 -3.44 3.56 -9.33
CA CYS A 126 -4.50 4.56 -9.31
C CYS A 126 -4.62 5.20 -7.92
N LEU A 127 -4.31 6.50 -7.84
CA LEU A 127 -4.46 7.34 -6.66
C LEU A 127 -5.61 8.33 -6.93
N GLY A 128 -6.84 7.91 -6.65
CA GLY A 128 -8.02 8.66 -7.08
C GLY A 128 -8.16 8.63 -8.61
N SER A 129 -8.14 9.80 -9.26
CA SER A 129 -8.10 9.90 -10.73
C SER A 129 -6.69 9.88 -11.32
N ASP A 130 -5.66 10.05 -10.49
CA ASP A 130 -4.30 10.11 -10.98
C ASP A 130 -3.73 8.70 -11.14
N CYS A 131 -3.00 8.49 -12.23
CA CYS A 131 -2.24 7.27 -12.44
C CYS A 131 -0.75 7.56 -12.30
N VAL A 132 -0.06 6.76 -11.49
CA VAL A 132 1.39 6.82 -11.36
C VAL A 132 1.99 5.45 -11.67
N GLN A 133 3.01 5.42 -12.52
CA GLN A 133 3.82 4.22 -12.72
C GLN A 133 4.73 4.00 -11.52
N MET A 134 4.49 2.95 -10.75
CA MET A 134 5.30 2.60 -9.58
C MET A 134 5.31 1.09 -9.35
N SER A 135 5.88 0.61 -8.25
CA SER A 135 5.76 -0.80 -7.84
C SER A 135 4.40 -1.07 -7.19
N PHE A 136 3.98 -2.34 -7.15
CA PHE A 136 2.75 -2.74 -6.45
C PHE A 136 2.74 -2.28 -4.99
N ALA A 137 3.83 -2.50 -4.25
CA ALA A 137 3.86 -2.14 -2.85
C ALA A 137 3.95 -0.63 -2.61
N GLY A 138 4.61 0.12 -3.51
CA GLY A 138 4.51 1.58 -3.49
C GLY A 138 3.06 2.04 -3.69
N CYS A 139 2.28 1.30 -4.49
CA CYS A 139 0.86 1.59 -4.68
C CYS A 139 0.04 1.31 -3.42
N GLU A 140 0.24 0.16 -2.80
CA GLU A 140 -0.43 -0.22 -1.55
C GLU A 140 -0.07 0.75 -0.40
N GLU A 141 1.19 1.14 -0.27
CA GLU A 141 1.64 2.12 0.74
C GLU A 141 0.99 3.49 0.50
N ALA A 142 0.82 3.87 -0.77
CA ALA A 142 0.12 5.11 -1.14
C ALA A 142 -1.41 5.01 -0.98
N GLY A 143 -1.95 3.86 -0.57
CA GLY A 143 -3.39 3.61 -0.47
C GLY A 143 -4.09 3.61 -1.82
N GLY A 144 -3.35 3.36 -2.90
CA GLY A 144 -3.84 3.32 -4.26
C GLY A 144 -4.42 1.97 -4.66
N GLU A 145 -5.15 1.97 -5.77
CA GLU A 145 -5.64 0.75 -6.39
C GLU A 145 -4.67 0.32 -7.49
N TRP A 146 -4.04 -0.84 -7.31
CA TRP A 146 -3.08 -1.37 -8.28
C TRP A 146 -3.79 -1.94 -9.51
N ALA A 147 -3.46 -1.41 -10.69
CA ALA A 147 -4.07 -1.83 -11.95
C ALA A 147 -3.43 -3.10 -12.55
N GLY A 148 -2.26 -3.51 -12.06
CA GLY A 148 -1.49 -4.63 -12.58
C GLY A 148 -0.09 -4.25 -13.08
N ILE A 149 0.80 -5.24 -13.09
CA ILE A 149 2.15 -5.10 -13.66
C ILE A 149 2.09 -4.86 -15.17
N ASP A 150 3.03 -4.08 -15.71
CA ASP A 150 3.13 -3.72 -17.14
C ASP A 150 1.88 -3.01 -17.72
N VAL A 151 0.93 -2.60 -16.87
CA VAL A 151 -0.17 -1.73 -17.26
C VAL A 151 0.37 -0.31 -17.25
N ASP A 152 0.60 0.26 -18.44
CA ASP A 152 1.00 1.67 -18.57
C ASP A 152 -0.15 2.59 -18.15
N CYS A 153 0.18 3.73 -17.54
CA CYS A 153 -0.82 4.73 -17.13
C CYS A 153 -1.59 5.32 -18.33
N ASP A 154 -0.98 5.33 -19.51
CA ASP A 154 -1.63 5.78 -20.74
C ASP A 154 -2.69 4.78 -21.27
N LYS A 155 -2.71 3.55 -20.72
CA LYS A 155 -3.61 2.46 -21.13
C LYS A 155 -4.75 2.22 -20.14
N ILE A 156 -4.79 2.94 -19.03
CA ILE A 156 -5.86 2.85 -18.02
C ILE A 156 -6.40 4.23 -17.69
N THR A 157 -7.70 4.29 -17.42
CA THR A 157 -8.34 5.46 -16.83
C THR A 157 -8.61 5.14 -15.37
N CYS A 158 -7.88 5.79 -14.45
CA CYS A 158 -8.18 5.69 -13.03
C CYS A 158 -9.50 6.38 -12.73
N THR A 159 -10.36 5.70 -11.98
CA THR A 159 -11.66 6.22 -11.56
C THR A 159 -11.70 6.24 -10.04
N GLY A 160 -11.48 7.41 -9.46
CA GLY A 160 -11.60 7.61 -8.03
C GLY A 160 -12.04 9.04 -7.74
N PRO A 161 -12.54 9.31 -6.52
CA PRO A 161 -12.96 10.65 -6.15
C PRO A 161 -11.76 11.58 -6.25
N ILE A 162 -11.90 12.65 -7.04
CA ILE A 162 -10.81 13.61 -7.22
C ILE A 162 -10.88 14.58 -6.06
N GLU A 163 -9.99 14.36 -5.07
CA GLU A 163 -9.82 15.29 -3.96
C GLU A 163 -9.41 16.67 -4.47
N GLY A 164 -9.75 17.66 -3.67
CA GLY A 164 -9.35 19.03 -3.90
C GLY A 164 -9.43 19.80 -2.61
N SER A 165 -8.91 21.02 -2.63
CA SER A 165 -8.98 21.86 -1.45
C SER A 165 -10.42 22.28 -1.17
N CYS A 166 -10.81 22.14 0.09
CA CYS A 166 -12.08 22.53 0.65
C CYS A 166 -11.84 23.54 1.77
N CYS A 167 -12.47 24.71 1.67
CA CYS A 167 -12.45 25.70 2.73
C CYS A 167 -13.60 25.44 3.70
N LEU A 168 -13.26 25.05 4.93
CA LEU A 168 -14.15 24.91 6.08
C LEU A 168 -14.01 26.14 6.98
N GLY A 169 -14.73 27.21 6.66
CA GLY A 169 -14.50 28.49 7.33
C GLY A 169 -13.15 29.09 6.89
N THR A 170 -12.25 29.27 7.85
CA THR A 170 -10.87 29.75 7.61
C THR A 170 -9.85 28.64 7.43
N TYR A 171 -10.25 27.38 7.61
CA TYR A 171 -9.36 26.22 7.50
C TYR A 171 -9.46 25.64 6.10
N CYS A 172 -8.33 25.20 5.56
CA CYS A 172 -8.28 24.47 4.32
C CYS A 172 -7.94 23.00 4.62
N VAL A 173 -8.72 22.08 4.05
CA VAL A 173 -8.44 20.64 4.06
C VAL A 173 -8.52 20.10 2.63
N VAL A 174 -7.75 19.06 2.31
CA VAL A 174 -7.88 18.34 1.03
C VAL A 174 -8.81 17.15 1.29
N ILE A 175 -9.99 17.17 0.69
CA ILE A 175 -11.05 16.16 0.83
C ILE A 175 -11.83 16.05 -0.49
N THR A 176 -12.75 15.10 -0.59
CA THR A 176 -13.60 14.94 -1.77
C THR A 176 -14.65 16.07 -1.90
N PRO A 177 -15.16 16.38 -3.11
CA PRO A 177 -16.25 17.36 -3.28
C PRO A 177 -17.49 17.03 -2.44
N GLU A 178 -17.83 15.74 -2.35
CA GLU A 178 -18.97 15.23 -1.58
C GLU A 178 -18.79 15.46 -0.08
N GLU A 179 -17.60 15.17 0.48
CA GLU A 179 -17.28 15.44 1.88
C GLU A 179 -17.22 16.94 2.16
N CYS A 180 -16.70 17.73 1.23
CA CYS A 180 -16.69 19.18 1.35
C CYS A 180 -18.11 19.74 1.46
N ALA A 181 -19.03 19.27 0.62
CA ALA A 181 -20.44 19.64 0.67
C ALA A 181 -21.11 19.18 1.98
N LEU A 182 -20.79 17.97 2.46
CA LEU A 182 -21.31 17.43 3.73
C LEU A 182 -20.93 18.31 4.93
N HIS A 183 -19.74 18.91 4.90
CA HIS A 183 -19.25 19.82 5.92
C HIS A 183 -19.61 21.30 5.65
N GLU A 184 -20.51 21.57 4.71
CA GLU A 184 -20.91 22.92 4.27
C GLU A 184 -19.72 23.78 3.82
N GLY A 185 -18.65 23.14 3.35
CA GLY A 185 -17.42 23.76 2.88
C GLY A 185 -17.53 24.31 1.46
N MET A 186 -16.61 25.21 1.12
CA MET A 186 -16.45 25.69 -0.24
C MET A 186 -15.36 24.88 -0.95
N PHE A 187 -15.76 24.05 -1.92
CA PHE A 187 -14.82 23.28 -2.72
C PHE A 187 -14.18 24.17 -3.77
N MET A 188 -12.85 24.25 -3.77
CA MET A 188 -12.09 25.15 -4.65
C MET A 188 -11.76 24.52 -6.01
N GLY A 189 -12.08 23.24 -6.18
CA GLY A 189 -11.90 22.47 -7.41
C GLY A 189 -11.01 21.26 -7.21
N SER A 190 -11.26 20.23 -8.01
CA SER A 190 -10.49 18.98 -8.00
C SER A 190 -9.02 19.21 -8.39
N GLY A 191 -8.10 18.52 -7.72
CA GLY A 191 -6.65 18.65 -7.92
C GLY A 191 -6.04 19.95 -7.35
N THR A 192 -6.84 20.80 -6.69
CA THR A 192 -6.32 22.00 -6.01
C THR A 192 -5.75 21.63 -4.64
N LEU A 193 -4.58 22.16 -4.31
CA LEU A 193 -3.95 21.96 -3.00
C LEU A 193 -4.34 23.08 -2.03
N CYS A 194 -4.36 22.76 -0.74
CA CYS A 194 -4.44 23.79 0.29
C CYS A 194 -3.19 24.66 0.29
N ILE A 195 -3.36 25.92 -0.06
CA ILE A 195 -2.30 26.93 0.06
C ILE A 195 -2.59 27.83 1.25
N ASP A 196 -1.55 28.15 2.01
CA ASP A 196 -1.67 28.98 3.20
C ASP A 196 -1.78 30.46 2.78
N SER A 197 -3.01 30.89 2.48
CA SER A 197 -3.34 32.25 2.12
C SER A 197 -4.72 32.63 2.65
N THR A 198 -4.79 33.76 3.36
CA THR A 198 -6.04 34.36 3.84
C THR A 198 -6.95 34.84 2.69
N THR A 199 -6.43 34.88 1.47
CA THR A 199 -7.19 35.15 0.24
C THR A 199 -7.75 33.87 -0.37
N TYR A 200 -7.15 32.71 -0.07
CA TYR A 200 -7.51 31.42 -0.65
C TYR A 200 -8.70 30.76 0.04
N CYS A 201 -8.69 30.74 1.37
CA CYS A 201 -9.91 30.57 2.16
C CYS A 201 -10.31 31.94 2.70
N PRO A 202 -11.25 32.64 2.03
CA PRO A 202 -11.67 33.95 2.49
C PRO A 202 -12.17 33.84 3.92
N LYS A 203 -11.75 34.76 4.77
CA LYS A 203 -12.46 34.98 6.04
C LYS A 203 -13.89 35.36 5.67
N TYR A 204 -14.83 34.46 5.91
CA TYR A 204 -16.24 34.79 5.83
C TYR A 204 -16.49 36.02 6.70
N SER A 205 -17.07 37.05 6.09
CA SER A 205 -17.60 38.14 6.88
C SER A 205 -18.67 37.56 7.79
N GLN A 206 -18.79 38.03 9.04
CA GLN A 206 -19.85 37.55 9.95
C GLN A 206 -21.28 37.82 9.42
N ALA A 207 -21.40 38.55 8.31
CA ALA A 207 -22.65 38.90 7.65
C ALA A 207 -22.87 38.16 6.31
N ASP A 208 -21.93 37.32 5.85
CA ASP A 208 -22.05 36.48 4.64
C ASP A 208 -22.59 35.10 5.05
N PHE A 209 -23.91 35.02 5.22
CA PHE A 209 -24.61 33.84 5.72
C PHE A 209 -24.83 32.79 4.65
N ASP A 210 -24.89 33.18 3.37
CA ASP A 210 -25.04 32.23 2.27
C ASP A 210 -23.70 31.74 1.68
N ARG A 211 -22.59 32.29 2.19
CA ARG A 211 -21.20 31.95 1.85
C ARG A 211 -20.88 32.18 0.38
N ASN A 212 -21.57 33.11 -0.28
CA ASN A 212 -21.33 33.45 -1.68
C ASN A 212 -20.22 34.50 -1.87
N ASN A 213 -19.54 34.89 -0.78
CA ASN A 213 -18.46 35.87 -0.73
C ASN A 213 -18.91 37.30 -1.08
N LYS A 214 -20.21 37.58 -0.90
CA LYS A 214 -20.82 38.91 -0.93
C LYS A 214 -21.59 39.10 0.36
N VAL A 215 -21.95 40.35 0.64
CA VAL A 215 -22.91 40.69 1.69
C VAL A 215 -24.07 41.37 1.00
N ASP A 216 -25.09 40.60 0.65
CA ASP A 216 -26.28 41.04 -0.06
C ASP A 216 -27.58 40.47 0.54
N ILE A 217 -28.70 40.62 -0.16
CA ILE A 217 -29.99 40.22 0.40
C ILE A 217 -30.16 38.70 0.53
N HIS A 218 -29.37 37.92 -0.19
CA HIS A 218 -29.39 36.46 -0.08
C HIS A 218 -28.83 35.98 1.26
N ASP A 219 -27.88 36.72 1.85
CA ASP A 219 -27.41 36.50 3.21
C ASP A 219 -28.49 36.73 4.26
N LEU A 220 -29.30 37.77 4.06
CA LEU A 220 -30.42 38.06 4.96
C LEU A 220 -31.47 36.95 4.89
N MET A 221 -31.69 36.35 3.71
CA MET A 221 -32.61 35.21 3.57
C MET A 221 -32.08 33.98 4.31
N LYS A 222 -30.78 33.66 4.19
CA LYS A 222 -30.14 32.56 4.95
C LYS A 222 -30.12 32.79 6.45
N PHE A 223 -29.97 34.03 6.89
CA PHE A 223 -30.08 34.38 8.30
C PHE A 223 -31.46 34.02 8.86
N PHE A 224 -32.54 34.32 8.13
CA PHE A 224 -33.88 33.97 8.57
C PHE A 224 -34.19 32.46 8.51
N ASP A 225 -33.58 31.72 7.58
CA ASP A 225 -33.67 30.25 7.54
C ASP A 225 -33.08 29.59 8.80
N HIS A 226 -32.08 30.21 9.44
CA HIS A 226 -31.43 29.69 10.65
C HIS A 226 -32.17 30.04 11.96
N TRP A 227 -33.03 31.08 11.95
CA TRP A 227 -33.76 31.59 13.11
C TRP A 227 -35.29 31.42 13.02
N GLY A 228 -35.77 30.73 11.98
CA GLY A 228 -37.19 30.59 11.64
C GLY A 228 -37.92 29.37 12.21
N TYR A 229 -37.47 28.81 13.34
CA TYR A 229 -38.25 27.85 14.16
C TYR A 229 -38.65 28.48 15.50
#